data_AF-A0A7K2ZBY2-F1
#
_entry.id   AF-A0A7K2ZBY2-F1
#
_cell.length_a   1.000
_cell.length_b   1.000
_cell.length_c   1.000
_cell.angle_alpha   90.00
_cell.angle_beta   90.00
_cell.angle_gamma   90.00
#
_symmetry.space_group_name_H-M   'P 1'
#
loop_
_entity.id
_entity.type
_entity.pdbx_description
1 polymer ?
#
loop_
_entity_poly.entity_id
_entity_poly.type
_entity_poly.pdbx_seq_one_letter_code
_entity_poly.pdbx_strand_id
1 'polypeptide(L)'
;MNTSAAFRRQGVRTLPGVYAPQHDTHLLLRALARETVRPGSEVIDLGTGSGLLAVAAARRGAHVTAVDVGRRAVLTARLNARLAGQRVTVHRGDLAD
;
A
#
# COMPACT_ATOMS: atom_id res chain seq x y z
N MET A 1 -7.39 -4.70 21.17
CA MET A 1 -6.90 -3.45 20.55
C MET A 1 -7.51 -3.30 19.16
N ASN A 2 -8.24 -2.21 18.90
CA ASN A 2 -8.99 -2.03 17.64
C ASN A 2 -8.02 -1.66 16.50
N THR A 3 -7.94 -2.48 15.45
CA THR A 3 -7.04 -2.36 14.29
C THR A 3 -7.10 -0.97 13.62
N SER A 4 -8.21 -0.25 13.78
CA SER A 4 -8.44 1.11 13.29
C SER A 4 -7.57 2.19 13.96
N ALA A 5 -7.07 1.96 15.19
CA ALA A 5 -6.23 2.92 15.91
C ALA A 5 -4.74 2.80 15.55
N ALA A 6 -4.29 1.62 15.13
CA ALA A 6 -2.89 1.38 14.75
C ALA A 6 -2.48 2.11 13.46
N PHE A 7 -3.41 2.31 12.52
CA PHE A 7 -3.14 3.00 11.26
C PHE A 7 -3.04 4.52 11.40
N ARG A 8 -3.80 5.12 12.33
CA ARG A 8 -3.74 6.57 12.61
C ARG A 8 -2.39 7.06 13.15
N ARG A 9 -1.49 6.15 13.56
CA ARG A 9 -0.16 6.46 14.11
C ARG A 9 1.00 6.24 13.15
N GLN A 10 0.77 5.75 11.93
CA GLN A 10 1.86 5.52 10.98
C GLN A 10 1.89 6.65 9.97
N GLY A 11 2.92 7.49 10.04
CA GLY A 11 3.12 8.67 9.20
C GLY A 11 3.30 8.33 7.72
N VAL A 12 2.20 7.94 7.06
CA VAL A 12 2.13 7.82 5.60
C VAL A 12 2.38 9.19 5.01
N ARG A 13 3.43 9.29 4.19
CA ARG A 13 3.74 10.50 3.43
C ARG A 13 2.93 10.48 2.13
N THR A 14 2.45 11.63 1.72
CA THR A 14 1.86 11.83 0.39
C THR A 14 2.51 13.05 -0.25
N LEU A 15 2.99 12.88 -1.49
CA LEU A 15 3.44 14.02 -2.28
C LEU A 15 2.22 14.84 -2.76
N PRO A 16 2.37 16.16 -3.00
CA PRO A 16 1.28 16.96 -3.55
C PRO A 16 0.70 16.35 -4.84
N GLY A 17 -0.63 16.21 -4.88
CA GLY A 17 -1.35 15.59 -5.99
C GLY A 17 -1.41 14.05 -5.97
N VAL A 18 -0.88 13.40 -4.92
CA VAL A 18 -1.17 11.98 -4.64
C VAL A 18 -2.38 11.92 -3.72
N TYR A 19 -3.34 11.06 -4.06
CA TYR A 19 -4.55 10.87 -3.26
C TYR A 19 -4.18 10.52 -1.81
N ALA A 20 -4.65 11.35 -0.88
CA ALA A 20 -4.44 11.12 0.54
C ALA A 20 -5.30 9.92 0.98
N PRO A 21 -4.75 8.96 1.75
CA PRO A 21 -5.55 7.92 2.37
C PRO A 21 -6.72 8.51 3.15
N GLN A 22 -7.92 8.06 2.84
CA GLN A 22 -9.17 8.54 3.42
C GLN A 22 -10.04 7.35 3.87
N HIS A 23 -11.32 7.59 4.11
CA HIS A 23 -12.25 6.59 4.65
C HIS A 23 -12.24 5.27 3.84
N ASP A 24 -12.24 5.37 2.51
CA ASP A 24 -12.29 4.21 1.62
C ASP A 24 -11.02 3.35 1.72
N THR A 25 -9.85 3.99 1.85
CA THR A 25 -8.58 3.28 2.10
C THR A 25 -8.64 2.52 3.43
N HIS A 26 -9.30 3.08 4.46
CA HIS A 26 -9.47 2.39 5.74
C HIS A 26 -10.44 1.20 5.66
N LEU A 27 -11.48 1.27 4.82
CA LEU A 27 -12.37 0.13 4.57
C LEU A 27 -11.61 -1.02 3.91
N LEU A 28 -10.80 -0.74 2.89
CA LEU A 28 -9.97 -1.74 2.22
C LEU A 28 -8.94 -2.36 3.16
N LEU A 29 -8.31 -1.57 4.03
CA LEU A 29 -7.41 -2.09 5.06
C LEU A 29 -8.10 -3.06 6.02
N ARG A 30 -9.36 -2.79 6.38
CA ARG A 30 -10.17 -3.67 7.23
C ARG A 30 -10.56 -4.96 6.51
N ALA A 31 -10.88 -4.89 5.22
CA ALA A 31 -11.13 -6.07 4.40
C ALA A 31 -9.85 -6.93 4.30
N LEU A 32 -8.72 -6.32 3.95
CA LEU A 32 -7.41 -6.99 3.92
C LEU A 32 -7.02 -7.60 5.28
N ALA A 33 -7.48 -7.01 6.39
CA ALA A 33 -7.26 -7.56 7.72
C ALA A 33 -8.13 -8.77 8.06
N ARG A 34 -9.22 -8.99 7.32
CA ARG A 34 -10.08 -10.17 7.43
C ARG A 34 -9.70 -11.26 6.43
N GLU A 35 -8.99 -10.89 5.37
CA GLU A 35 -8.47 -11.81 4.37
C GLU A 35 -7.26 -12.61 4.87
N THR A 36 -7.13 -13.84 4.37
CA THR A 36 -6.01 -14.72 4.73
C THR A 36 -4.83 -14.45 3.79
N VAL A 37 -4.15 -13.32 3.99
CA VAL A 37 -2.83 -13.07 3.36
C VAL A 37 -1.79 -13.83 4.18
N ARG A 38 -1.30 -14.94 3.64
CA ARG A 38 -0.28 -15.77 4.29
C ARG A 38 1.12 -15.22 3.95
N PRO A 39 2.12 -15.46 4.81
CA PRO A 39 3.51 -15.30 4.40
C PRO A 39 3.78 -16.08 3.11
N GLY A 40 4.43 -15.45 2.14
CA GLY A 40 4.67 -16.01 0.82
C GLY A 40 3.52 -15.85 -0.19
N SER A 41 2.39 -15.23 0.17
CA SER A 41 1.34 -14.91 -0.81
C SER A 41 1.83 -13.88 -1.84
N GLU A 42 1.52 -14.10 -3.11
CA GLU A 42 1.68 -13.11 -4.17
C GLU A 42 0.50 -12.14 -4.17
N VAL A 43 0.78 -10.83 -4.08
CA VAL A 43 -0.24 -9.77 -4.00
C VAL A 43 0.07 -8.69 -5.02
N ILE A 44 -0.96 -8.30 -5.78
CA ILE A 44 -0.93 -7.14 -6.66
C ILE A 44 -1.79 -6.01 -6.08
N ASP A 45 -1.23 -4.80 -5.99
CA ASP A 45 -1.93 -3.58 -5.57
C ASP A 45 -2.01 -2.60 -6.75
N LEU A 46 -3.17 -2.54 -7.40
CA LEU A 46 -3.43 -1.73 -8.59
C LEU A 46 -3.93 -0.33 -8.19
N GLY A 47 -3.33 0.71 -8.77
CA GLY A 47 -3.63 2.09 -8.37
C GLY A 47 -3.12 2.39 -6.95
N THR A 48 -1.91 1.93 -6.63
CA THR A 48 -1.40 1.86 -5.25
C THR A 48 -1.35 3.22 -4.53
N GLY A 49 -1.28 4.33 -5.27
CA GLY A 49 -1.29 5.69 -4.72
C GLY A 49 -0.15 5.91 -3.71
N SER A 50 -0.52 5.94 -2.43
CA SER A 50 0.45 6.09 -1.33
C SER A 50 1.20 4.80 -0.97
N GLY A 51 0.79 3.64 -1.47
CA GLY A 51 1.37 2.34 -1.12
C GLY A 51 0.88 1.74 0.19
N LEU A 52 -0.18 2.29 0.80
CA LEU A 52 -0.59 1.86 2.15
C LEU A 52 -1.07 0.41 2.22
N LEU A 53 -1.86 -0.03 1.23
CA LEU A 53 -2.32 -1.42 1.13
C LEU A 53 -1.14 -2.35 0.81
N ALA A 54 -0.32 -1.98 -0.17
CA ALA A 54 0.91 -2.71 -0.51
C ALA A 54 1.82 -2.95 0.71
N VAL A 55 2.08 -1.90 1.51
CA VAL A 55 2.89 -2.00 2.73
C VAL A 55 2.21 -2.86 3.79
N ALA A 56 0.89 -2.76 3.94
CA ALA A 56 0.14 -3.58 4.88
C ALA A 56 0.16 -5.06 4.51
N ALA A 57 0.11 -5.40 3.22
CA ALA A 57 0.28 -6.76 2.72
C ALA A 57 1.72 -7.26 2.94
N ALA A 58 2.73 -6.46 2.60
CA ALA A 58 4.14 -6.82 2.77
C ALA A 58 4.50 -7.12 4.23
N ARG A 59 3.93 -6.37 5.19
CA ARG A 59 4.12 -6.65 6.63
C ARG A 59 3.54 -7.98 7.10
N ARG A 60 2.61 -8.57 6.33
CA ARG A 60 2.10 -9.93 6.57
C ARG A 60 2.97 -11.01 5.92
N GLY A 61 4.10 -10.62 5.34
CA GLY A 61 5.05 -11.51 4.66
C GLY A 61 4.69 -11.82 3.21
N ALA A 62 3.77 -11.06 2.59
CA ALA A 62 3.46 -11.21 1.18
C ALA A 62 4.59 -10.70 0.26
N HIS A 63 4.70 -11.29 -0.92
CA HIS A 63 5.44 -10.74 -2.05
C HIS A 63 4.51 -9.78 -2.79
N VAL A 64 4.85 -8.49 -2.78
CA VAL A 64 3.93 -7.44 -3.24
C VAL A 64 4.48 -6.74 -4.47
N THR A 65 3.65 -6.70 -5.51
CA THR A 65 3.83 -5.85 -6.68
C THR A 65 2.77 -4.75 -6.67
N ALA A 66 3.21 -3.50 -6.66
CA ALA A 66 2.34 -2.33 -6.66
C ALA A 66 2.47 -1.57 -7.98
N VAL A 67 1.36 -1.18 -8.58
CA VAL A 67 1.30 -0.53 -9.90
C VAL A 67 0.52 0.77 -9.79
N ASP A 68 1.03 1.83 -10.40
CA ASP A 68 0.30 3.09 -10.55
C ASP A 68 0.77 3.86 -11.79
N VAL A 69 -0.16 4.50 -12.51
CA VAL A 69 0.14 5.32 -13.69
C VAL A 69 0.90 6.61 -13.33
N GLY A 70 0.66 7.11 -12.12
CA GLY A 70 1.17 8.38 -11.62
C GLY A 70 2.62 8.28 -11.14
N ARG A 71 3.52 9.08 -11.76
CA ARG A 71 4.93 9.17 -11.32
C ARG A 71 5.06 9.53 -9.83
N ARG A 72 4.22 10.44 -9.35
CA ARG A 72 4.23 10.86 -7.93
C ARG A 72 3.72 9.77 -7.00
N ALA A 73 2.72 8.99 -7.41
CA ALA A 73 2.22 7.85 -6.65
C ALA A 73 3.31 6.78 -6.51
N VAL A 74 3.95 6.39 -7.62
CA VAL A 74 5.08 5.45 -7.60
C VAL A 74 6.20 5.88 -6.66
N LEU A 75 6.60 7.16 -6.71
CA LEU A 75 7.60 7.70 -5.77
C LEU A 75 7.13 7.65 -4.32
N THR A 76 5.86 7.98 -4.07
CA THR A 76 5.25 7.98 -2.74
C THR A 76 5.18 6.57 -2.16
N ALA A 77 4.72 5.59 -2.93
CA ALA A 77 4.65 4.19 -2.55
C ALA A 77 6.05 3.63 -2.21
N ARG A 78 7.06 3.93 -3.03
CA ARG A 78 8.46 3.55 -2.76
C ARG A 78 8.98 4.17 -1.46
N LEU A 79 8.71 5.45 -1.23
CA LEU A 79 9.11 6.14 -0.01
C LEU A 79 8.47 5.50 1.22
N ASN A 80 7.16 5.26 1.20
CA ASN A 80 6.45 4.67 2.34
C ASN A 80 6.89 3.22 2.59
N ALA A 81 7.13 2.42 1.55
CA ALA A 81 7.70 1.08 1.70
C ALA A 81 9.07 1.12 2.38
N ARG A 82 9.96 2.03 1.94
CA ARG A 82 11.29 2.22 2.53
C ARG A 82 11.21 2.67 3.98
N LEU A 83 10.36 3.65 4.30
CA LEU A 83 10.15 4.13 5.68
C LEU A 83 9.56 3.05 6.59
N ALA A 84 8.76 2.14 6.04
CA ALA A 84 8.19 1.01 6.76
C ALA A 84 9.14 -0.21 6.85
N GLY A 85 10.34 -0.14 6.24
CA GLY A 85 11.29 -1.24 6.19
C GLY A 85 10.77 -2.46 5.43
N GLN A 86 9.85 -2.27 4.47
CA GLN A 86 9.22 -3.35 3.71
C GLN A 86 9.75 -3.43 2.29
N ARG A 87 9.80 -4.64 1.75
CA ARG A 87 10.07 -4.87 0.32
C ARG A 87 8.75 -4.88 -0.45
N VAL A 88 8.58 -3.90 -1.33
CA VAL A 88 7.47 -3.80 -2.28
C VAL A 88 8.07 -3.45 -3.63
N THR A 89 7.77 -4.24 -4.66
CA THR A 89 8.16 -3.92 -6.04
C THR A 89 7.16 -2.92 -6.59
N VAL A 90 7.62 -1.74 -7.02
CA VAL A 90 6.71 -0.67 -7.48
C VAL A 90 6.99 -0.33 -8.94
N HIS A 91 6.02 -0.56 -9.80
CA HIS A 91 6.06 -0.25 -11.23
C HIS A 91 5.20 0.97 -11.56
N ARG A 92 5.66 1.73 -12.54
CA ARG A 92 4.82 2.68 -13.24
C ARG A 92 4.26 1.98 -14.47
N GLY A 93 2.94 1.94 -14.60
CA GLY A 93 2.27 1.33 -15.74
C GLY A 93 0.76 1.44 -15.59
N ASP A 94 0.06 1.14 -16.66
CA ASP A 94 -1.38 0.95 -16.67
C ASP A 94 -1.71 -0.56 -16.79
N LEU A 95 -2.97 -0.92 -16.57
CA LEU A 95 -3.51 -2.27 -16.78
C LEU A 95 -3.55 -2.69 -18.25
N ALA A 96 -3.38 -1.76 -19.17
CA ALA A 96 -3.42 -1.98 -20.62
C ALA A 96 -2.04 -2.16 -21.26
N ASP A 97 -0.95 -2.02 -20.50
CA ASP A 97 0.45 -2.13 -20.96
C ASP A 97 1.04 -3.53 -20.74
#